data_AF-A0A7S1IRV9-F1
#
_entry.id   AF-A0A7S1IRV9-F1
#
_cell.length_a   1.000
_cell.length_b   1.000
_cell.length_c   1.000
_cell.angle_alpha   90.00
_cell.angle_beta   90.00
_cell.angle_gamma   90.00
#
_symmetry.space_group_name_H-M   'P 1'
#
loop_
_entity.id
_entity.type
_entity.pdbx_description
1 polymer ?
#
loop_
_entity_poly.entity_id
_entity_poly.type
_entity_poly.pdbx_seq_one_letter_code
_entity_poly.pdbx_strand_id
1 'polypeptide(L)'
;FVDTTMGRSMGRARAGVGVCLNAKMRNQDNSGAHCVKNIGMFHRKKTRVAQPFTASIWSVKKQGTRQPSQPSRVQKGQVKHGVMLTMRAITNRFSGITCQFGKNTCAMVDLTNGKNQPLGQRITGPIALEVQKSRFWPKVLEIQRPALLR
;
A
#
# COMPACT_ATOMS: atom_id res chain seq x y z
N PHE A 1 21.66 8.99 -16.11
CA PHE A 1 20.99 10.11 -15.42
C PHE A 1 19.65 9.62 -14.88
N VAL A 2 19.62 9.17 -13.62
CA VAL A 2 18.38 8.75 -12.95
C VAL A 2 17.73 10.01 -12.42
N ASP A 3 16.65 10.44 -13.06
CA ASP A 3 15.95 11.66 -12.69
C ASP A 3 15.20 11.49 -11.36
N THR A 4 15.91 11.76 -10.26
CA THR A 4 15.41 11.82 -8.88
C THR A 4 14.44 13.00 -8.62
N THR A 5 14.13 13.84 -9.62
CA THR A 5 13.28 15.02 -9.41
C THR A 5 11.78 14.73 -9.50
N MET A 6 11.35 13.66 -10.18
CA MET A 6 9.94 13.24 -10.19
C MET A 6 9.44 12.65 -8.85
N GLY A 7 10.37 12.34 -7.93
CA GLY A 7 10.04 12.06 -6.52
C GLY A 7 9.73 13.31 -5.69
N ARG A 8 9.93 14.53 -6.24
CA ARG A 8 9.69 15.81 -5.56
C ARG A 8 8.39 16.51 -5.97
N SER A 9 7.74 16.12 -7.07
CA SER A 9 6.57 16.83 -7.61
C SER A 9 5.22 16.43 -7.01
N MET A 10 5.15 15.34 -6.25
CA MET A 10 4.02 15.13 -5.33
C MET A 10 4.34 15.89 -4.05
N GLY A 11 3.71 17.07 -3.89
CA GLY A 11 3.89 17.95 -2.74
C GLY A 11 4.04 17.15 -1.45
N ARG A 12 5.11 17.41 -0.68
CA ARG A 12 5.40 16.69 0.57
C ARG A 12 4.10 16.58 1.36
N ALA A 13 3.60 15.36 1.56
CA ALA A 13 2.50 15.13 2.49
C ALA A 13 2.83 15.88 3.78
N ARG A 14 1.91 16.77 4.21
CA ARG A 14 2.10 17.59 5.42
C ARG A 14 2.51 16.66 6.58
N ALA A 15 3.38 17.14 7.46
CA ALA A 15 3.72 16.42 8.67
C ALA A 15 2.41 15.96 9.38
N GLY A 16 2.28 14.64 9.63
CA GLY A 16 1.09 14.05 10.23
C GLY A 16 0.13 13.33 9.27
N VAL A 17 0.30 13.45 7.96
CA VAL A 17 -0.51 12.70 6.97
C VAL A 17 0.20 11.39 6.61
N GLY A 18 -0.43 10.25 6.92
CA GLY A 18 0.15 8.92 6.67
C GLY A 18 -0.32 7.86 7.66
N VAL A 19 0.44 6.77 7.75
CA VAL A 19 0.20 5.74 8.77
C VAL A 19 1.39 5.61 9.71
N CYS A 20 1.14 5.81 10.99
CA CYS A 20 2.16 5.70 12.04
C CYS A 20 2.77 4.29 12.11
N LEU A 21 3.99 4.22 12.64
CA LEU A 21 4.57 2.98 13.11
C LEU A 21 3.59 2.29 14.06
N ASN A 22 3.57 0.95 14.03
CA ASN A 22 2.70 0.09 14.81
C ASN A 22 1.20 0.10 14.47
N ALA A 23 0.73 0.99 13.60
CA ALA A 23 -0.66 0.98 13.18
C ALA A 23 -0.98 -0.27 12.34
N LYS A 24 -2.22 -0.76 12.48
CA LYS A 24 -2.75 -1.91 11.75
C LYS A 24 -3.64 -1.44 10.61
N MET A 25 -3.65 -2.19 9.51
CA MET A 25 -4.54 -1.94 8.38
C MET A 25 -4.99 -3.23 7.70
N ARG A 26 -6.05 -3.14 6.89
CA ARG A 26 -6.59 -4.29 6.15
C ARG A 26 -5.83 -4.49 4.85
N ASN A 27 -5.50 -5.74 4.57
CA ASN A 27 -4.99 -6.11 3.27
C ASN A 27 -6.15 -6.32 2.28
N GLN A 28 -6.04 -5.75 1.08
CA GLN A 28 -7.04 -5.75 0.01
C GLN A 28 -6.67 -6.66 -1.16
N ASP A 29 -5.46 -7.22 -1.16
CA ASP A 29 -5.05 -8.21 -2.15
C ASP A 29 -5.33 -9.65 -1.71
N ASN A 30 -5.26 -10.57 -2.66
CA ASN A 30 -5.27 -12.01 -2.38
C ASN A 30 -3.86 -12.59 -2.19
N SER A 31 -2.93 -11.93 -1.50
CA SER A 31 -1.64 -12.52 -1.11
C SER A 31 -1.72 -13.60 -0.02
N GLY A 32 -2.56 -13.39 0.99
CA GLY A 32 -2.74 -14.30 2.14
C GLY A 32 -2.98 -13.54 3.43
N ALA A 33 -2.47 -12.30 3.48
CA ALA A 33 -2.68 -11.41 4.58
C ALA A 33 -4.14 -10.96 4.65
N HIS A 34 -4.69 -10.88 5.86
CA HIS A 34 -5.96 -10.22 6.16
C HIS A 34 -5.73 -8.92 6.94
N CYS A 35 -4.82 -8.96 7.91
CA CYS A 35 -4.41 -7.80 8.69
C CYS A 35 -2.89 -7.71 8.75
N VAL A 36 -2.37 -6.51 8.55
CA VAL A 36 -0.93 -6.22 8.61
C VAL A 36 -0.67 -5.09 9.60
N LYS A 37 0.56 -5.05 10.13
CA LYS A 37 1.04 -4.00 11.03
C LYS A 37 2.23 -3.30 10.38
N ASN A 38 2.20 -1.96 10.37
CA ASN A 38 3.35 -1.17 9.95
C ASN A 38 4.48 -1.30 10.98
N ILE A 39 5.64 -1.80 10.57
CA ILE A 39 6.82 -1.98 11.44
C ILE A 39 8.03 -1.19 10.99
N GLY A 40 7.94 -0.46 9.87
CA GLY A 40 9.01 0.40 9.40
C GLY A 40 8.66 1.06 8.07
N MET A 41 9.46 2.07 7.70
CA MET A 41 9.31 2.79 6.45
C MET A 41 10.42 2.37 5.51
N PHE A 42 10.08 2.18 4.24
CA PHE A 42 11.07 1.87 3.22
C PHE A 42 11.96 3.10 2.98
N HIS A 43 13.29 2.92 2.94
CA HIS A 43 14.29 3.98 2.73
C HIS A 43 14.26 5.17 3.72
N ARG A 44 13.57 5.07 4.86
CA ARG A 44 13.45 6.17 5.83
C ARG A 44 13.57 5.71 7.28
N LYS A 45 14.80 5.65 7.80
CA LYS A 45 15.10 5.13 9.14
C LYS A 45 14.63 6.03 10.30
N LYS A 46 14.47 7.35 10.09
CA LYS A 46 14.19 8.33 11.17
C LYS A 46 12.73 8.82 11.25
N THR A 47 11.84 8.41 10.33
CA THR A 47 10.45 8.86 10.35
C THR A 47 9.60 7.95 11.25
N ARG A 48 8.51 8.44 11.85
CA ARG A 48 7.53 7.59 12.56
C ARG A 48 6.20 7.43 11.83
N VAL A 49 6.06 8.10 10.68
CA VAL A 49 4.87 8.10 9.84
C VAL A 49 5.27 7.70 8.43
N ALA A 50 4.65 6.64 7.92
CA ALA A 50 4.77 6.25 6.52
C ALA A 50 4.11 7.28 5.64
N GLN A 51 4.82 7.77 4.63
CA GLN A 51 4.22 8.68 3.66
C GLN A 51 3.11 7.97 2.88
N PRO A 52 1.99 8.66 2.61
CA PRO A 52 0.91 8.09 1.81
C PRO A 52 1.43 7.56 0.48
N PHE A 53 0.89 6.43 0.02
CA PHE A 53 1.12 5.88 -1.33
C PHE A 53 2.58 5.50 -1.64
N THR A 54 3.43 5.43 -0.61
CA THR A 54 4.80 4.90 -0.68
C THR A 54 4.88 3.50 -0.10
N ALA A 55 5.98 2.79 -0.39
CA ALA A 55 6.24 1.50 0.23
C ALA A 55 6.60 1.64 1.72
N SER A 56 6.19 0.65 2.50
CA SER A 56 6.56 0.48 3.91
C SER A 56 6.77 -0.99 4.24
N ILE A 57 7.38 -1.27 5.40
CA ILE A 57 7.75 -2.63 5.84
C ILE A 57 6.70 -3.12 6.82
N TRP A 58 6.01 -4.20 6.49
CA TRP A 58 4.86 -4.67 7.24
C TRP A 58 4.98 -6.12 7.68
N SER A 59 4.47 -6.39 8.88
CA SER A 59 4.35 -7.74 9.43
C SER A 59 2.91 -8.23 9.33
N VAL A 60 2.72 -9.44 8.80
CA VAL A 60 1.41 -10.09 8.74
C VAL A 60 0.96 -10.47 10.15
N LYS A 61 -0.20 -9.98 10.58
CA LYS A 61 -0.75 -10.24 11.92
C LYS A 61 -1.88 -11.26 11.92
N LYS A 62 -2.65 -11.31 10.84
CA LYS A 62 -3.70 -12.30 10.62
C LYS A 62 -3.67 -12.75 9.17
N GLN A 63 -3.67 -14.05 8.95
CA GLN A 63 -3.86 -14.66 7.65
C GLN A 63 -5.37 -14.78 7.38
N GLY A 64 -5.79 -14.56 6.15
CA GLY A 64 -7.18 -14.76 5.75
C GLY A 64 -7.51 -16.24 5.60
N THR A 65 -8.76 -16.61 5.87
CA THR A 65 -9.28 -17.94 5.55
C THR A 65 -9.30 -18.10 4.03
N ARG A 66 -8.80 -19.23 3.53
CA ARG A 66 -8.70 -19.51 2.10
C ARG A 66 -9.20 -20.90 1.78
N GLN A 67 -9.65 -21.05 0.54
CA GLN A 67 -9.86 -22.36 -0.03
C GLN A 67 -8.50 -23.08 -0.17
N PRO A 68 -8.44 -24.40 0.09
CA PRO A 68 -7.20 -25.19 -0.02
C PRO A 68 -6.50 -25.07 -1.38
N SER A 69 -7.26 -24.82 -2.45
CA SER A 69 -6.77 -24.69 -3.82
C SER A 69 -5.98 -23.40 -4.10
N GLN A 70 -5.99 -22.41 -3.19
CA GLN A 70 -5.23 -21.17 -3.36
C GLN A 70 -4.11 -21.04 -2.32
N PRO A 71 -2.85 -21.39 -2.67
CA PRO A 71 -1.75 -21.34 -1.72
C PRO A 71 -1.55 -19.90 -1.22
N SER A 72 -1.29 -19.78 0.08
CA SER A 72 -0.94 -18.49 0.67
C SER A 72 0.49 -18.13 0.29
N ARG A 73 0.68 -16.93 -0.26
CA ARG A 73 2.01 -16.40 -0.59
C ARG A 73 2.69 -15.77 0.62
N VAL A 74 1.93 -15.55 1.69
CA VAL A 74 2.43 -15.04 2.96
C VAL A 74 1.92 -15.82 4.17
N GLN A 75 2.71 -15.89 5.22
CA GLN A 75 2.35 -16.53 6.50
C GLN A 75 2.21 -15.50 7.63
N LYS A 76 1.49 -15.85 8.69
CA LYS A 76 1.44 -15.03 9.92
C LYS A 76 2.86 -14.83 10.46
N GLY A 77 3.18 -13.60 10.87
CA GLY A 77 4.50 -13.22 11.37
C GLY A 77 5.46 -12.76 10.27
N GLN A 78 5.29 -13.23 9.03
CA GLN A 78 6.18 -12.88 7.93
C GLN A 78 6.23 -11.36 7.70
N VAL A 79 7.42 -10.88 7.38
CA VAL A 79 7.70 -9.48 7.07
C VAL A 79 7.92 -9.33 5.57
N LYS A 80 7.17 -8.41 4.97
CA LYS A 80 7.25 -8.05 3.55
C LYS A 80 7.01 -6.56 3.37
N HIS A 81 7.24 -6.06 2.17
CA HIS A 81 6.88 -4.70 1.84
C HIS A 81 5.39 -4.60 1.52
N GLY A 82 4.85 -3.40 1.63
CA GLY A 82 3.48 -3.12 1.26
C GLY A 82 3.28 -1.69 0.81
N VAL A 83 2.30 -1.51 -0.07
CA VAL A 83 1.88 -0.22 -0.60
C VAL A 83 0.49 0.11 -0.05
N MET A 84 0.36 1.32 0.52
CA MET A 84 -0.93 1.80 1.01
C MET A 84 -1.81 2.16 -0.17
N LEU A 85 -3.01 1.61 -0.22
CA LEU A 85 -3.97 1.82 -1.31
C LEU A 85 -4.97 2.92 -0.97
N THR A 86 -5.49 2.91 0.26
CA THR A 86 -6.43 3.92 0.76
C THR A 86 -6.09 4.30 2.19
N MET A 87 -6.48 5.51 2.58
CA MET A 87 -6.15 6.10 3.87
C MET A 87 -7.33 6.87 4.46
N ARG A 88 -7.56 6.69 5.76
CA ARG A 88 -8.58 7.39 6.54
C ARG A 88 -8.15 8.80 6.93
N ALA A 89 -6.84 9.06 7.03
CA ALA A 89 -6.35 10.42 7.16
C ALA A 89 -6.70 11.21 5.89
N ILE A 90 -7.15 12.45 6.10
CA ILE A 90 -7.54 13.36 5.03
C ILE A 90 -6.32 13.71 4.18
N THR A 91 -6.48 13.70 2.86
CA THR A 91 -5.45 14.10 1.89
C THR A 91 -5.97 15.23 1.02
N ASN A 92 -5.22 16.33 0.98
CA ASN A 92 -5.55 17.49 0.14
C ASN A 92 -4.80 17.38 -1.17
N ARG A 93 -5.53 17.41 -2.29
CA ARG A 93 -4.95 17.40 -3.63
C ARG A 93 -4.54 18.79 -4.06
N PHE A 94 -3.65 18.86 -5.04
CA PHE A 94 -3.20 20.12 -5.63
C PHE A 94 -4.35 20.94 -6.22
N SER A 95 -5.41 20.28 -6.72
CA SER A 95 -6.62 20.95 -7.20
C SER A 95 -7.48 21.59 -6.10
N GLY A 96 -7.08 21.51 -4.83
CA GLY A 96 -7.86 21.97 -3.67
C GLY A 96 -8.91 20.95 -3.18
N ILE A 97 -9.16 19.88 -3.95
CA ILE A 97 -10.11 18.84 -3.57
C ILE A 97 -9.51 17.99 -2.43
N THR A 98 -10.33 17.78 -1.40
CA THR A 98 -9.99 16.94 -0.26
C THR A 98 -10.55 15.54 -0.45
N CYS A 99 -9.77 14.51 -0.11
CA CYS A 99 -10.19 13.11 -0.20
C CYS A 99 -9.96 12.38 1.13
N GLN A 100 -10.93 11.56 1.51
CA GLN A 100 -10.88 10.71 2.68
C GLN A 100 -11.52 9.36 2.37
N PHE A 101 -10.89 8.26 2.77
CA PHE A 101 -11.46 6.92 2.67
C PHE A 101 -11.98 6.43 4.02
N GLY A 102 -12.91 5.49 4.02
CA GLY A 102 -13.45 4.94 5.28
C GLY A 102 -12.46 4.08 6.07
N LYS A 103 -11.45 3.50 5.42
CA LYS A 103 -10.49 2.54 6.03
C LYS A 103 -9.09 2.75 5.50
N ASN A 104 -8.09 2.43 6.31
CA ASN A 104 -6.72 2.24 5.83
C ASN A 104 -6.62 0.86 5.20
N THR A 105 -6.15 0.80 3.95
CA THR A 105 -5.98 -0.47 3.24
C THR A 105 -4.69 -0.53 2.47
N CYS A 106 -4.34 -1.74 2.06
CA CYS A 106 -3.08 -1.98 1.41
C CYS A 106 -3.01 -3.21 0.52
N ALA A 107 -1.92 -3.31 -0.26
CA ALA A 107 -1.48 -4.52 -0.93
C ALA A 107 -0.03 -4.87 -0.55
N MET A 108 0.26 -6.17 -0.53
CA MET A 108 1.57 -6.73 -0.25
C MET A 108 2.41 -6.75 -1.52
N VAL A 109 3.66 -6.33 -1.42
CA VAL A 109 4.58 -6.24 -2.57
C VAL A 109 5.95 -6.81 -2.22
N ASP A 110 6.66 -7.27 -3.24
CA ASP A 110 8.07 -7.63 -3.17
C ASP A 110 8.90 -6.61 -3.95
N LEU A 111 9.85 -6.00 -3.24
CA LEU A 111 10.74 -4.95 -3.75
C LEU A 111 12.18 -5.46 -3.95
N THR A 112 12.47 -6.72 -3.61
CA THR A 112 13.84 -7.28 -3.62
C THR A 112 14.51 -7.20 -4.99
N ASN A 113 13.77 -7.51 -6.05
CA ASN A 113 14.30 -7.55 -7.41
C ASN A 113 14.17 -6.22 -8.17
N GLY A 114 13.90 -5.10 -7.47
CA GLY A 114 13.66 -3.79 -8.09
C GLY A 114 12.41 -3.69 -8.96
N LYS A 115 11.59 -4.75 -9.00
CA LYS A 115 10.47 -4.93 -9.94
C LYS A 115 9.09 -4.57 -9.37
N ASN A 116 9.00 -4.02 -8.16
CA ASN A 116 7.77 -3.64 -7.45
C ASN A 116 6.62 -4.65 -7.64
N GLN A 117 6.93 -5.93 -7.43
CA GLN A 117 6.05 -7.03 -7.83
C GLN A 117 4.94 -7.21 -6.79
N PRO A 118 3.65 -7.19 -7.15
CA PRO A 118 2.60 -7.53 -6.20
C PRO A 118 2.73 -8.99 -5.76
N LEU A 119 2.52 -9.22 -4.47
CA LEU A 119 2.42 -10.56 -3.93
C LEU A 119 1.03 -11.14 -4.20
N GLY A 120 -0.05 -10.36 -4.17
CA GLY A 120 -1.35 -10.83 -4.66
C GLY A 120 -1.39 -11.02 -6.18
N GLN A 121 -2.38 -11.78 -6.65
CA GLN A 121 -2.81 -11.84 -8.06
C GLN A 121 -3.99 -10.91 -8.36
N ARG A 122 -4.69 -10.44 -7.33
CA ARG A 122 -5.89 -9.60 -7.44
C ARG A 122 -5.99 -8.66 -6.27
N ILE A 123 -6.31 -7.40 -6.54
CA ILE A 123 -6.74 -6.41 -5.54
C ILE A 123 -8.26 -6.22 -5.63
N THR A 124 -8.90 -6.12 -4.47
CA THR A 124 -10.33 -5.87 -4.34
C THR A 124 -10.57 -4.53 -3.65
N GLY A 125 -11.47 -3.73 -4.22
CA GLY A 125 -11.88 -2.44 -3.66
C GLY A 125 -11.17 -1.24 -4.30
N PRO A 126 -11.47 -0.03 -3.79
CA PRO A 126 -10.97 1.20 -4.37
C PRO A 126 -9.47 1.37 -4.11
N ILE A 127 -8.80 2.03 -5.05
CA ILE A 127 -7.40 2.45 -4.95
C ILE A 127 -7.37 3.98 -5.09
N ALA A 128 -6.59 4.66 -4.26
CA ALA A 128 -6.48 6.12 -4.32
C ALA A 128 -5.89 6.59 -5.66
N LEU A 129 -6.34 7.75 -6.13
CA LEU A 129 -5.93 8.33 -7.42
C LEU A 129 -4.41 8.55 -7.51
N GLU A 130 -3.80 8.84 -6.37
CA GLU A 130 -2.37 9.05 -6.21
C GLU A 130 -1.56 7.78 -6.48
N VAL A 131 -2.11 6.61 -6.13
CA VAL A 131 -1.52 5.31 -6.50
C VAL A 131 -1.79 5.02 -7.98
N GLN A 132 -3.00 5.31 -8.48
CA GLN A 132 -3.38 5.09 -9.89
C GLN A 132 -2.54 5.92 -10.87
N LYS A 133 -2.20 7.16 -10.51
CA LYS A 133 -1.37 8.05 -11.32
C LYS A 133 0.14 7.88 -11.08
N SER A 134 0.54 6.98 -10.17
CA SER A 134 1.94 6.77 -9.82
C SER A 134 2.68 5.94 -10.87
N ARG A 135 3.85 6.42 -11.29
CA ARG A 135 4.78 5.64 -12.15
C ARG A 135 5.46 4.49 -11.41
N PHE A 136 5.39 4.45 -10.08
CA PHE A 136 6.08 3.44 -9.26
C PHE A 136 5.28 2.14 -9.12
N TRP A 137 3.96 2.18 -9.31
CA TRP A 137 3.07 1.05 -9.01
C TRP A 137 2.32 0.44 -10.21
N PRO A 138 2.86 0.42 -11.45
CA PRO A 138 2.09 -0.06 -12.61
C PRO A 138 1.60 -1.50 -12.43
N LYS A 139 2.45 -2.40 -11.94
CA LYS A 139 2.09 -3.81 -11.70
C LYS A 139 1.03 -4.02 -10.62
N VAL A 140 0.96 -3.12 -9.66
CA VAL A 140 -0.10 -3.16 -8.62
C VAL A 140 -1.44 -2.78 -9.25
N LEU A 141 -1.44 -1.84 -10.19
CA LEU A 141 -2.64 -1.42 -10.92
C LEU A 141 -3.10 -2.48 -11.92
N GLU A 142 -2.18 -3.22 -12.56
CA GLU A 142 -2.51 -4.33 -13.48
C GLU A 142 -3.36 -5.42 -12.82
N ILE A 143 -3.16 -5.69 -11.52
CA ILE A 143 -3.92 -6.70 -10.78
C ILE A 143 -5.19 -6.14 -10.12
N GLN A 144 -5.46 -4.85 -10.26
CA GLN A 144 -6.71 -4.25 -9.79
C GLN A 144 -7.83 -4.71 -10.71
N ARG A 145 -8.87 -5.34 -10.14
CA ARG A 145 -10.10 -5.50 -10.91
C ARG A 145 -10.91 -4.21 -10.85
N PRO A 146 -11.51 -3.77 -11.97
CA PRO A 146 -12.53 -2.73 -11.91
C PRO A 146 -13.60 -3.15 -10.91
N ALA A 147 -14.11 -2.19 -10.14
CA ALA A 147 -15.26 -2.44 -9.31
C ALA A 147 -16.40 -2.81 -10.26
N LEU A 148 -16.75 -4.09 -10.34
CA LEU A 148 -18.04 -4.48 -10.90
C LEU A 148 -19.06 -3.75 -10.04
N LEU A 149 -19.81 -2.82 -10.65
CA LEU A 149 -21.02 -2.27 -10.06
C LEU A 149 -21.82 -3.49 -9.62
N ARG A 150 -21.99 -3.66 -8.30
CA ARG A 150 -22.83 -4.73 -7.76
C ARG A 150 -24.27 -4.34 -7.93
#